data_AF-A0A1J4MTA2-F1
#
_entry.id   AF-A0A1J4MTA2-F1
#
_cell.length_a   1.000
_cell.length_b   1.000
_cell.length_c   1.000
_cell.angle_alpha   90.00
_cell.angle_beta   90.00
_cell.angle_gamma   90.00
#
_symmetry.space_group_name_H-M   'P 1'
#
loop_
_entity.id
_entity.type
_entity.pdbx_description
1 polymer ?
#
loop_
_entity_poly.entity_id
_entity_poly.type
_entity_poly.pdbx_seq_one_letter_code
_entity_poly.pdbx_strand_id
1 'polypeptide(L)'
;MEVSLSEKAFGKMAMHSLKYPKCPVDGILLGYEEDQVIKVIDVIPLFHSPRLYESITLALLFVEEYCIETVQKGLLNKFQLIGYYYDEEFNQLQGALNTESQVDTRCSLILEKILQNNDAAVFVRMKRDQLFTRDCLTVSKMKSKQQFENVSLSVCSNSPNILRAVKDMQYFHLYDFEDHLLNPNLNWFNPNIFK
;
A
#
# COMPACT_ATOMS: atom_id res chain seq x y z
N MET A 1 6.06 15.92 10.76
CA MET A 1 6.39 14.51 10.51
C MET A 1 6.29 14.28 9.02
N GLU A 2 7.26 13.59 8.44
CA GLU A 2 7.35 13.36 6.99
C GLU A 2 7.22 11.86 6.71
N VAL A 3 6.55 11.51 5.61
CA VAL A 3 6.55 10.16 5.05
C VAL A 3 7.37 10.18 3.78
N SER A 4 8.39 9.31 3.70
CA SER A 4 9.16 9.08 2.49
C SER A 4 8.72 7.77 1.85
N LEU A 5 8.26 7.83 0.60
CA LEU A 5 7.82 6.69 -0.17
C LEU A 5 8.87 6.33 -1.23
N SER A 6 9.37 5.11 -1.17
CA SER A 6 10.36 4.63 -2.13
C SER A 6 9.77 4.54 -3.54
N GLU A 7 10.65 4.62 -4.53
CA GLU A 7 10.29 4.41 -5.94
C GLU A 7 9.63 3.05 -6.16
N LYS A 8 10.17 1.99 -5.55
CA LYS A 8 9.62 0.63 -5.62
C LYS A 8 8.21 0.55 -5.05
N ALA A 9 7.99 1.16 -3.88
CA ALA A 9 6.71 1.18 -3.21
C ALA A 9 5.65 1.90 -4.07
N PHE A 10 5.95 3.12 -4.53
CA PHE A 10 5.06 3.87 -5.42
C PHE A 10 4.81 3.11 -6.74
N GLY A 11 5.85 2.56 -7.35
CA GLY A 11 5.75 1.83 -8.61
C GLY A 11 4.81 0.62 -8.51
N LYS A 12 4.91 -0.18 -7.44
CA LYS A 12 3.98 -1.30 -7.20
C LYS A 12 2.54 -0.81 -7.00
N MET A 13 2.31 0.27 -6.25
CA MET A 13 0.96 0.85 -6.07
C MET A 13 0.35 1.28 -7.41
N ALA A 14 1.12 2.04 -8.20
CA ALA A 14 0.68 2.53 -9.51
C ALA A 14 0.39 1.37 -10.47
N MET A 15 1.28 0.37 -10.56
CA MET A 15 1.08 -0.80 -11.40
C MET A 15 -0.11 -1.67 -10.95
N HIS A 16 -0.38 -1.76 -9.65
CA HIS A 16 -1.56 -2.46 -9.14
C HIS A 16 -2.85 -1.81 -9.66
N SER A 17 -2.93 -0.48 -9.57
CA SER A 17 -4.05 0.30 -10.12
C SER A 17 -4.21 0.14 -11.63
N LEU A 18 -3.08 0.13 -12.36
CA LEU A 18 -3.08 -0.06 -13.82
C LEU A 18 -3.48 -1.48 -14.25
N LYS A 19 -3.13 -2.51 -13.48
CA LYS A 19 -3.52 -3.90 -13.74
C LYS A 19 -5.04 -4.07 -13.63
N TYR A 20 -5.66 -3.39 -12.66
CA TYR A 20 -7.09 -3.47 -12.37
C TYR A 20 -7.81 -2.11 -12.53
N PRO A 21 -7.90 -1.58 -13.76
CA PRO A 21 -8.34 -0.21 -14.02
C PRO A 21 -9.83 0.03 -13.72
N LYS A 22 -10.61 -1.03 -13.51
CA LYS A 22 -12.05 -0.94 -13.19
C LYS A 22 -12.40 -1.39 -11.77
N CYS A 23 -11.41 -1.73 -10.96
CA CYS A 23 -11.61 -2.25 -9.61
C CYS A 23 -10.96 -1.35 -8.56
N PRO A 24 -11.49 -1.32 -7.31
CA PRO A 24 -10.75 -0.76 -6.20
C PRO A 24 -9.53 -1.63 -5.94
N VAL A 25 -8.39 -1.01 -5.65
CA VAL A 25 -7.18 -1.74 -5.27
C VAL A 25 -6.67 -1.26 -3.94
N ASP A 26 -6.04 -2.16 -3.19
CA ASP A 26 -5.46 -1.85 -1.90
C ASP A 26 -4.26 -2.73 -1.56
N GLY A 27 -3.61 -2.37 -0.46
CA GLY A 27 -2.60 -3.23 0.12
C GLY A 27 -1.86 -2.61 1.29
N ILE A 28 -0.75 -3.24 1.63
CA ILE A 28 -0.02 -2.99 2.88
C ILE A 28 1.28 -2.24 2.60
N LEU A 29 1.59 -1.28 3.46
CA LEU A 29 2.83 -0.52 3.45
C LEU A 29 3.85 -1.17 4.37
N LEU A 30 5.07 -1.38 3.87
CA LEU A 30 6.18 -1.97 4.60
C LEU A 30 7.32 -0.96 4.75
N GLY A 31 7.91 -0.92 5.93
CA GLY A 31 8.94 0.07 6.23
C GLY A 31 9.30 0.17 7.70
N TYR A 32 9.75 1.35 8.12
CA TYR A 32 10.16 1.65 9.49
C TYR A 32 10.20 3.16 9.72
N GLU A 33 10.20 3.56 10.98
CA GLU A 33 10.47 4.95 11.38
C GLU A 33 11.96 5.14 11.72
N GLU A 34 12.54 6.22 11.21
CA GLU A 34 13.91 6.63 11.49
C GLU A 34 13.99 8.16 11.43
N ASP A 35 14.60 8.77 12.46
CA ASP A 35 14.80 10.23 12.56
C ASP A 35 13.51 11.06 12.32
N GLN A 36 12.38 10.63 12.88
CA GLN A 36 11.04 11.25 12.73
C GLN A 36 10.48 11.23 11.29
N VAL A 37 11.08 10.43 10.42
CA VAL A 37 10.61 10.16 9.06
C VAL A 37 10.12 8.71 8.99
N ILE A 38 8.88 8.52 8.54
CA ILE A 38 8.36 7.19 8.25
C ILE A 38 8.80 6.82 6.85
N LYS A 39 9.68 5.82 6.73
CA LYS A 39 10.21 5.34 5.45
C LYS A 39 9.40 4.14 4.99
N VAL A 40 8.58 4.34 3.95
CA VAL A 40 7.88 3.27 3.25
C VAL A 40 8.79 2.74 2.15
N ILE A 41 9.37 1.57 2.37
CA ILE A 41 10.40 1.01 1.49
C ILE A 41 9.83 0.04 0.45
N ASP A 42 8.71 -0.60 0.75
CA ASP A 42 8.00 -1.50 -0.17
C ASP A 42 6.50 -1.50 0.13
N VAL A 43 5.71 -2.05 -0.79
CA VAL A 43 4.30 -2.37 -0.55
C VAL A 43 3.98 -3.78 -1.01
N ILE A 44 2.91 -4.34 -0.42
CA ILE A 44 2.34 -5.61 -0.81
C ILE A 44 0.90 -5.38 -1.29
N PRO A 45 0.65 -5.46 -2.61
CA PRO A 45 -0.71 -5.50 -3.16
C PRO A 45 -1.52 -6.63 -2.56
N LEU A 46 -2.75 -6.34 -2.10
CA LEU A 46 -3.60 -7.34 -1.49
C LEU A 46 -4.78 -7.72 -2.39
N PHE A 47 -5.68 -6.78 -2.66
CA PHE A 47 -6.96 -7.12 -3.29
C PHE A 47 -7.35 -6.16 -4.41
N HIS A 48 -8.12 -6.69 -5.35
CA HIS A 48 -8.76 -5.99 -6.45
C HIS A 48 -10.27 -6.28 -6.54
N SER A 49 -10.86 -6.85 -5.47
CA SER A 49 -12.29 -7.07 -5.34
C SER A 49 -12.79 -6.79 -3.90
N PRO A 50 -14.11 -6.85 -3.63
CA PRO A 50 -14.63 -6.77 -2.28
C PRO A 50 -14.05 -7.85 -1.36
N ARG A 51 -13.46 -7.41 -0.26
CA ARG A 51 -12.71 -8.28 0.65
C ARG A 51 -13.59 -8.90 1.73
N LEU A 52 -13.32 -10.16 2.02
CA LEU A 52 -13.79 -10.84 3.22
C LEU A 52 -12.79 -10.62 4.36
N TYR A 53 -13.29 -10.62 5.60
CA TYR A 53 -12.47 -10.39 6.79
C TYR A 53 -11.37 -11.46 6.91
N GLU A 54 -11.71 -12.71 6.63
CA GLU A 54 -10.83 -13.87 6.71
C GLU A 54 -9.61 -13.72 5.79
N SER A 55 -9.84 -13.26 4.55
CA SER A 55 -8.77 -13.04 3.58
C SER A 55 -7.83 -11.92 4.04
N ILE A 56 -8.36 -10.85 4.62
CA ILE A 56 -7.54 -9.76 5.17
C ILE A 56 -6.69 -10.26 6.33
N THR A 57 -7.30 -10.98 7.29
CA THR A 57 -6.58 -11.53 8.44
C THR A 57 -5.46 -12.47 8.01
N LEU A 58 -5.72 -13.35 7.03
CA LEU A 58 -4.72 -14.26 6.50
C LEU A 58 -3.58 -13.51 5.78
N ALA A 59 -3.90 -12.50 4.98
CA ALA A 59 -2.91 -11.66 4.32
C ALA A 59 -1.98 -10.97 5.33
N LEU A 60 -2.57 -10.36 6.37
CA LEU A 60 -1.80 -9.68 7.43
C LEU A 60 -0.84 -10.65 8.14
N LEU A 61 -1.31 -11.85 8.48
CA LEU A 61 -0.48 -12.89 9.10
C LEU A 61 0.73 -13.27 8.22
N PHE A 62 0.51 -13.49 6.93
CA PHE A 62 1.60 -13.82 6.01
C PHE A 62 2.59 -12.67 5.82
N VAL A 63 2.09 -11.43 5.75
CA VAL A 63 2.96 -10.25 5.62
C VAL A 63 3.77 -10.04 6.90
N GLU A 64 3.19 -10.23 8.08
CA GLU A 64 3.90 -10.17 9.36
C GLU A 64 5.04 -11.19 9.42
N GLU A 65 4.75 -12.45 9.08
CA GLU A 65 5.78 -13.50 9.05
C GLU A 65 6.88 -13.20 8.03
N TYR A 66 6.53 -12.72 6.83
CA TYR A 66 7.50 -12.29 5.83
C TYR A 66 8.42 -11.17 6.34
N CYS A 67 7.88 -10.22 7.11
CA CYS A 67 8.69 -9.16 7.72
C CYS A 67 9.67 -9.73 8.74
N ILE A 68 9.20 -10.61 9.63
CA ILE A 68 10.00 -11.28 10.65
C ILE A 68 11.14 -12.07 9.99
N GLU A 69 10.83 -12.90 9.00
CA GLU A 69 11.81 -13.73 8.29
C GLU A 69 12.86 -12.86 7.57
N THR A 70 12.45 -11.75 6.96
CA THR A 70 13.34 -10.81 6.27
C THR A 70 14.37 -10.20 7.24
N VAL A 71 13.93 -9.82 8.45
CA VAL A 71 14.82 -9.28 9.49
C VAL A 71 15.71 -10.38 10.08
N GLN A 72 15.17 -11.57 10.38
CA GLN A 72 15.95 -12.70 10.92
C GLN A 72 17.05 -13.17 9.98
N LYS A 73 16.79 -13.15 8.66
CA LYS A 73 17.80 -13.45 7.63
C LYS A 73 18.85 -12.36 7.44
N GLY A 74 18.71 -11.22 8.12
CA GLY A 74 19.63 -10.08 8.02
C GLY A 74 19.56 -9.35 6.68
N LEU A 75 18.48 -9.54 5.89
CA LEU A 75 18.30 -8.85 4.62
C LEU A 75 18.02 -7.36 4.83
N LEU A 76 17.31 -7.03 5.91
CA LEU A 76 17.03 -5.67 6.36
C LEU A 76 17.12 -5.59 7.88
N ASN A 77 17.66 -4.49 8.41
CA ASN A 77 17.79 -4.28 9.86
C ASN A 77 16.44 -3.93 10.53
N LYS A 78 15.56 -3.24 9.79
CA LYS A 78 14.23 -2.84 10.24
C LYS A 78 13.27 -3.03 9.07
N PHE A 79 12.23 -3.83 9.28
CA PHE A 79 11.22 -4.07 8.26
C PHE A 79 9.96 -4.58 8.93
N GLN A 80 8.90 -3.79 8.88
CA GLN A 80 7.64 -4.13 9.52
C GLN A 80 6.47 -3.56 8.73
N LEU A 81 5.29 -3.99 9.12
CA LEU A 81 4.03 -3.46 8.64
C LEU A 81 3.81 -2.07 9.25
N ILE A 82 3.72 -1.04 8.41
CA ILE A 82 3.61 0.37 8.85
C ILE A 82 2.37 1.09 8.35
N GLY A 83 1.51 0.44 7.55
CA GLY A 83 0.33 1.12 7.06
C GLY A 83 -0.44 0.39 5.98
N TYR A 84 -1.39 1.11 5.40
CA TYR A 84 -2.31 0.62 4.39
C TYR A 84 -2.42 1.64 3.26
N TYR A 85 -2.55 1.19 2.02
CA TYR A 85 -2.94 2.04 0.91
C TYR A 85 -4.25 1.62 0.30
N TYR A 86 -4.97 2.60 -0.24
CA TYR A 86 -6.27 2.41 -0.87
C TYR A 86 -6.45 3.36 -2.04
N ASP A 87 -7.05 2.89 -3.12
CA ASP A 87 -7.46 3.71 -4.26
C ASP A 87 -8.82 4.40 -3.99
N GLU A 88 -8.79 5.72 -3.80
CA GLU A 88 -9.90 6.51 -3.26
C GLU A 88 -11.08 6.67 -4.23
N GLU A 89 -10.85 6.59 -5.54
CA GLU A 89 -11.84 6.95 -6.56
C GLU A 89 -13.01 5.97 -6.64
N PHE A 90 -12.79 4.70 -6.33
CA PHE A 90 -13.86 3.71 -6.43
C PHE A 90 -14.95 3.92 -5.37
N ASN A 91 -14.61 4.39 -4.18
CA ASN A 91 -15.58 4.67 -3.12
C ASN A 91 -16.39 5.96 -3.36
N GLN A 92 -15.78 6.97 -3.99
CA GLN A 92 -16.48 8.20 -4.38
C GLN A 92 -17.53 7.92 -5.47
N LEU A 93 -17.20 7.06 -6.44
CA LEU A 93 -18.11 6.67 -7.52
C LEU A 93 -19.34 5.88 -7.05
N GLN A 94 -19.29 5.23 -5.88
CA GLN A 94 -20.43 4.51 -5.30
C GLN A 94 -21.25 5.32 -4.27
N GLY A 95 -20.93 6.60 -4.04
CA GLY A 95 -21.67 7.46 -3.11
C GLY A 95 -21.61 7.00 -1.64
N ALA A 96 -20.62 6.18 -1.28
CA ALA A 96 -20.50 5.57 0.05
C ALA A 96 -19.78 6.46 1.07
N LEU A 97 -19.09 7.52 0.62
CA LEU A 97 -18.39 8.48 1.47
C LEU A 97 -18.96 9.88 1.19
N ASN A 98 -19.62 10.47 2.19
CA ASN A 98 -20.34 11.73 2.04
C ASN A 98 -19.42 12.96 2.16
N THR A 99 -18.15 12.79 2.52
CA THR A 99 -17.14 13.87 2.61
C THR A 99 -15.72 13.35 2.33
N GLU A 100 -14.85 14.20 1.79
CA GLU A 100 -13.41 13.93 1.52
C GLU A 100 -12.59 13.44 2.75
N SER A 101 -13.17 13.55 3.94
CA SER A 101 -12.57 13.18 5.22
C SER A 101 -12.96 11.80 5.74
N GLN A 102 -13.97 11.13 5.16
CA GLN A 102 -14.42 9.83 5.64
C GLN A 102 -13.54 8.72 5.06
N VAL A 103 -12.88 7.98 5.94
CA VAL A 103 -12.18 6.75 5.60
C VAL A 103 -13.15 5.59 5.74
N ASP A 104 -13.15 4.66 4.78
CA ASP A 104 -13.94 3.43 4.86
C ASP A 104 -13.69 2.74 6.23
N THR A 105 -14.77 2.37 6.92
CA THR A 105 -14.70 1.74 8.24
C THR A 105 -13.77 0.52 8.26
N ARG A 106 -13.72 -0.26 7.17
CA ARG A 106 -12.84 -1.43 7.05
C ARG A 106 -11.37 -1.02 7.02
N CYS A 107 -11.03 0.02 6.25
CA CYS A 107 -9.67 0.55 6.22
C CYS A 107 -9.25 1.07 7.60
N SER A 108 -10.17 1.75 8.31
CA SER A 108 -9.92 2.21 9.68
C SER A 108 -9.64 1.06 10.64
N LEU A 109 -10.38 -0.05 10.56
CA LEU A 109 -10.15 -1.22 11.41
C LEU A 109 -8.82 -1.92 11.12
N ILE A 110 -8.42 -2.01 9.85
CA ILE A 110 -7.10 -2.54 9.47
C ILE A 110 -6.01 -1.64 10.08
N LEU A 111 -6.11 -0.34 9.88
CA LEU A 111 -5.14 0.63 10.42
C LEU A 111 -5.10 0.63 11.95
N GLU A 112 -6.23 0.47 12.64
CA GLU A 112 -6.27 0.28 14.09
C GLU A 112 -5.48 -0.96 14.51
N LYS A 113 -5.62 -2.08 13.77
CA LYS A 113 -4.87 -3.30 14.07
C LYS A 113 -3.37 -3.11 13.87
N ILE A 114 -2.98 -2.33 12.87
CA ILE A 114 -1.57 -1.97 12.63
C ILE A 114 -1.06 -1.06 13.75
N LEU A 115 -1.85 -0.05 14.14
CA LEU A 115 -1.50 0.92 15.17
C LEU A 115 -1.26 0.27 16.54
N GLN A 116 -1.97 -0.81 16.88
CA GLN A 116 -1.76 -1.57 18.11
C GLN A 116 -0.33 -2.09 18.27
N ASN A 117 0.35 -2.37 17.16
CA ASN A 117 1.69 -2.91 17.13
C ASN A 117 2.74 -1.85 16.72
N ASN A 118 2.30 -0.70 16.22
CA ASN A 118 3.18 0.29 15.60
C ASN A 118 2.58 1.71 15.59
N ASP A 119 3.15 2.63 16.38
CA ASP A 119 2.74 4.04 16.48
C ASP A 119 2.93 4.85 15.18
N ALA A 120 3.55 4.27 14.16
CA ALA A 120 3.78 4.88 12.85
C ALA A 120 2.76 4.44 11.79
N ALA A 121 1.53 4.07 12.17
CA ALA A 121 0.50 3.65 11.22
C ALA A 121 0.14 4.78 10.22
N VAL A 122 0.47 4.57 8.95
CA VAL A 122 0.23 5.50 7.84
C VAL A 122 -0.90 4.99 6.93
N PHE A 123 -1.75 5.91 6.48
CA PHE A 123 -2.72 5.67 5.45
C PHE A 123 -2.37 6.47 4.19
N VAL A 124 -2.19 5.76 3.07
CA VAL A 124 -1.92 6.37 1.76
C VAL A 124 -3.14 6.21 0.88
N ARG A 125 -3.71 7.32 0.42
CA ARG A 125 -4.80 7.34 -0.55
C ARG A 125 -4.27 7.70 -1.92
N MET A 126 -4.64 6.93 -2.92
CA MET A 126 -4.22 7.12 -4.30
C MET A 126 -5.38 7.66 -5.14
N LYS A 127 -5.08 8.68 -5.94
CA LYS A 127 -5.93 9.26 -6.97
C LYS A 127 -5.46 8.74 -8.32
N ARG A 128 -6.27 7.89 -8.93
CA ARG A 128 -5.96 7.16 -10.15
C ARG A 128 -5.91 8.08 -11.38
N ASP A 129 -6.83 9.04 -11.45
CA ASP A 129 -6.92 10.08 -12.48
C ASP A 129 -5.64 10.92 -12.61
N GLN A 130 -4.89 11.01 -11.51
CA GLN A 130 -3.69 11.80 -11.35
C GLN A 130 -2.42 10.95 -11.31
N LEU A 131 -2.47 9.64 -11.59
CA LEU A 131 -1.28 8.77 -11.60
C LEU A 131 -0.13 9.41 -12.39
N PHE A 132 1.08 9.29 -11.86
CA PHE A 132 2.31 9.91 -12.42
C PHE A 132 2.26 11.46 -12.45
N THR A 133 1.53 12.05 -11.51
CA THR A 133 1.67 13.46 -11.14
C THR A 133 2.16 13.56 -9.69
N ARG A 134 2.47 14.78 -9.23
CA ARG A 134 2.90 15.00 -7.83
C ARG A 134 1.75 14.80 -6.84
N ASP A 135 0.52 15.01 -7.27
CA ASP A 135 -0.67 15.07 -6.41
C ASP A 135 -1.45 13.74 -6.40
N CYS A 136 -0.91 12.70 -7.02
CA CYS A 136 -1.53 11.38 -7.12
C CYS A 136 -1.71 10.66 -5.77
N LEU A 137 -1.02 11.09 -4.71
CA LEU A 137 -1.09 10.49 -3.40
C LEU A 137 -1.39 11.53 -2.33
N THR A 138 -2.27 11.18 -1.40
CA THR A 138 -2.40 11.88 -0.13
C THR A 138 -2.05 10.93 1.00
N VAL A 139 -1.39 11.46 2.03
CA VAL A 139 -0.87 10.64 3.13
C VAL A 139 -1.31 11.23 4.45
N SER A 140 -1.81 10.37 5.33
CA SER A 140 -2.17 10.73 6.69
C SER A 140 -1.62 9.72 7.69
N LYS A 141 -1.27 10.22 8.87
CA LYS A 141 -0.92 9.37 10.02
C LYS A 141 -2.17 9.16 10.87
N MET A 142 -2.40 7.92 11.29
CA MET A 142 -3.48 7.61 12.23
C MET A 142 -3.03 7.95 13.65
N LYS A 143 -3.78 8.80 14.35
CA LYS A 143 -3.56 9.11 15.78
C LYS A 143 -4.37 8.23 16.70
N SER A 144 -5.62 7.99 16.32
CA SER A 144 -6.56 7.14 17.04
C SER A 144 -7.69 6.73 16.09
N LYS A 145 -8.67 5.97 16.58
CA LYS A 145 -9.84 5.52 15.82
C LYS A 145 -10.48 6.65 15.02
N GLN A 146 -10.45 6.52 13.69
CA GLN A 146 -10.96 7.50 12.71
C GLN A 146 -10.33 8.91 12.78
N GLN A 147 -9.26 9.11 13.54
CA GLN A 147 -8.55 10.38 13.63
C GLN A 147 -7.26 10.33 12.84
N PHE A 148 -7.22 11.11 11.75
CA PHE A 148 -6.12 11.19 10.81
C PHE A 148 -5.53 12.59 10.80
N GLU A 149 -4.20 12.67 10.72
CA GLU A 149 -3.46 13.92 10.52
C GLU A 149 -2.75 13.85 9.17
N ASN A 150 -2.98 14.85 8.31
CA ASN A 150 -2.24 14.95 7.05
C ASN A 150 -0.76 15.18 7.32
N VAL A 151 0.09 14.45 6.60
CA VAL A 151 1.55 14.52 6.70
C VAL A 151 2.15 14.81 5.33
N SER A 152 3.32 15.46 5.34
CA SER A 152 4.04 15.72 4.10
C SER A 152 4.56 14.42 3.49
N LEU A 153 4.43 14.29 2.18
CA LEU A 153 4.91 13.14 1.41
C LEU A 153 6.11 13.55 0.56
N SER A 154 7.18 12.77 0.65
CA SER A 154 8.30 12.79 -0.29
C SER A 154 8.23 11.52 -1.15
N VAL A 155 7.99 11.70 -2.45
CA VAL A 155 7.83 10.60 -3.42
C VAL A 155 8.40 10.99 -4.79
N CYS A 156 9.06 10.05 -5.47
CA CYS A 156 9.45 10.21 -6.88
C CYS A 156 8.41 9.55 -7.79
N SER A 157 7.26 10.20 -8.00
CA SER A 157 6.15 9.62 -8.78
C SER A 157 6.44 9.52 -10.28
N ASN A 158 7.42 10.27 -10.80
CA ASN A 158 7.76 10.33 -12.23
C ASN A 158 9.12 9.71 -12.54
N SER A 159 9.48 8.65 -11.82
CA SER A 159 10.74 7.96 -12.07
C SER A 159 10.78 7.33 -13.48
N PRO A 160 11.87 7.51 -14.25
CA PRO A 160 12.06 6.83 -15.53
C PRO A 160 11.93 5.31 -15.48
N ASN A 161 12.34 4.65 -14.38
CA ASN A 161 12.24 3.19 -14.28
C ASN A 161 10.79 2.74 -14.16
N ILE A 162 9.96 3.49 -13.42
CA ILE A 162 8.52 3.20 -13.29
C ILE A 162 7.84 3.39 -14.64
N LEU A 163 8.10 4.50 -15.32
CA LEU A 163 7.53 4.78 -16.64
C LEU A 163 7.95 3.71 -17.66
N ARG A 164 9.20 3.24 -17.60
CA ARG A 164 9.68 2.12 -18.43
C ARG A 164 8.95 0.82 -18.10
N ALA A 165 8.83 0.44 -16.83
CA ALA A 165 8.12 -0.77 -16.43
C ALA A 165 6.65 -0.76 -16.87
N VAL A 166 5.99 0.39 -16.79
CA VAL A 166 4.63 0.58 -17.29
C VAL A 166 4.57 0.43 -18.81
N LYS A 167 5.50 1.06 -19.54
CA LYS A 167 5.61 0.94 -21.00
C LYS A 167 5.85 -0.51 -21.44
N ASP A 168 6.67 -1.23 -20.69
CA ASP A 168 6.99 -2.65 -20.92
C ASP A 168 5.89 -3.59 -20.38
N MET A 169 4.76 -3.03 -19.91
CA MET A 169 3.59 -3.76 -19.41
C MET A 169 3.92 -4.73 -18.25
N GLN A 170 4.92 -4.41 -17.43
CA GLN A 170 5.33 -5.24 -16.29
C GLN A 170 4.21 -5.37 -15.24
N TYR A 171 3.23 -4.47 -15.22
CA TYR A 171 2.08 -4.55 -14.34
C TYR A 171 1.24 -5.82 -14.52
N PHE A 172 1.27 -6.50 -15.67
CA PHE A 172 0.62 -7.82 -15.82
C PHE A 172 1.29 -8.94 -15.00
N HIS A 173 2.55 -8.75 -14.61
CA HIS A 173 3.33 -9.68 -13.80
C HIS A 173 3.43 -9.24 -12.33
N LEU A 174 2.74 -8.15 -11.95
CA LEU A 174 2.51 -7.82 -10.55
C LEU A 174 1.34 -8.67 -10.05
N TYR A 175 1.58 -9.49 -9.04
CA TYR A 175 0.54 -10.31 -8.43
C TYR A 175 0.15 -9.74 -7.06
N ASP A 176 -1.13 -9.63 -6.79
CA ASP A 176 -1.61 -9.33 -5.45
C ASP A 176 -1.94 -10.60 -4.68
N PHE A 177 -2.37 -10.46 -3.43
CA PHE A 177 -2.74 -11.61 -2.61
C PHE A 177 -3.94 -12.36 -3.18
N GLU A 178 -4.89 -11.65 -3.78
CA GLU A 178 -6.07 -12.25 -4.42
C GLU A 178 -5.68 -13.16 -5.60
N ASP A 179 -4.75 -12.74 -6.45
CA ASP A 179 -4.14 -13.57 -7.49
C ASP A 179 -3.54 -14.86 -6.90
N HIS A 180 -2.83 -14.74 -5.78
CA HIS A 180 -2.21 -15.88 -5.10
C HIS A 180 -3.24 -16.86 -4.52
N LEU A 181 -4.36 -16.37 -3.97
CA LEU A 181 -5.46 -17.22 -3.49
C LEU A 181 -6.06 -18.06 -4.63
N LEU A 182 -6.11 -17.51 -5.85
CA LEU A 182 -6.58 -18.22 -7.04
C LEU A 182 -5.52 -19.17 -7.62
N ASN A 183 -4.24 -18.80 -7.52
CA ASN A 183 -3.12 -19.62 -7.98
C ASN A 183 -1.92 -19.49 -7.02
N PRO A 184 -1.70 -20.48 -6.12
CA PRO A 184 -0.63 -20.43 -5.12
C PRO A 184 0.80 -20.36 -5.69
N ASN A 185 1.00 -20.63 -6.99
CA ASN A 185 2.30 -20.49 -7.63
C ASN A 185 2.68 -19.03 -7.91
N LEU A 186 1.74 -18.08 -7.81
CA LEU A 186 1.99 -16.67 -8.04
C LEU A 186 2.61 -16.04 -6.79
N ASN A 187 3.83 -15.50 -6.91
CA ASN A 187 4.52 -14.87 -5.79
C ASN A 187 4.11 -13.40 -5.65
N TRP A 188 3.13 -13.16 -4.78
CA TRP A 188 2.55 -11.85 -4.47
C TRP A 188 3.45 -10.91 -3.63
N PHE A 189 4.61 -11.39 -3.13
CA PHE A 189 5.64 -10.48 -2.57
C PHE A 189 6.40 -9.72 -3.67
N ASN A 190 6.28 -10.18 -4.93
CA ASN A 190 6.85 -9.55 -6.12
C ASN A 190 8.35 -9.19 -5.96
N PRO A 191 9.24 -10.15 -5.61
CA PRO A 191 10.63 -9.87 -5.26
C PRO A 191 11.51 -9.40 -6.42
N ASN A 192 11.04 -9.57 -7.66
CA ASN A 192 11.80 -9.29 -8.89
C ASN A 192 11.27 -8.10 -9.68
N ILE A 193 10.32 -7.34 -9.12
CA ILE A 193 9.78 -6.18 -9.80
C ILE A 193 10.77 -5.02 -9.72
N PHE A 194 11.01 -4.35 -10.86
CA PHE A 194 12.05 -3.31 -11.02
C PHE A 194 13.51 -3.78 -10.85
N LYS A 195 13.81 -5.07 -11.04
CA LYS A 195 15.18 -5.57 -11.19
C LYS A 195 15.73 -5.39 -12.61
#